data_AF-A0A640T6L5-F1
#
_entry.id   AF-A0A640T6L5-F1
#
_cell.length_a   1.000
_cell.length_b   1.000
_cell.length_c   1.000
_cell.angle_alpha   90.00
_cell.angle_beta   90.00
_cell.angle_gamma   90.00
#
_symmetry.space_group_name_H-M   'P 1'
#
loop_
_entity.id
_entity.type
_entity.pdbx_description
1 polymer ?
#
loop_
_entity_poly.entity_id
_entity_poly.type
_entity_poly.pdbx_seq_one_letter_code
_entity_poly.pdbx_strand_id
1 'polypeptide(L)'
;MVPRTWSRNVMAGVILAAGIGLTGCANVEEAKPETKTFPFDGKTLNVTSHDIPTDLVAAEREDVKVTRWFDVGIGADEETSWSLKKGILDLQAACSKIANCDVRFRVEVPKSLKVLRNGRATDLKGAKTKAAGVMRSATVPVAGSWNQGTGHRA
;
A
#
# COMPACT_ATOMS: atom_id res chain seq x y z
N MET A 1 -41.38 47.94 2.88
CA MET A 1 -40.71 47.03 1.93
C MET A 1 -39.85 47.86 1.00
N VAL A 2 -38.64 47.38 0.65
CA VAL A 2 -37.62 47.96 -0.30
C VAL A 2 -36.65 48.97 0.39
N PRO A 3 -35.31 48.93 0.14
CA PRO A 3 -34.38 48.19 0.99
C PRO A 3 -33.27 49.07 1.60
N ARG A 4 -32.65 48.53 2.66
CA ARG A 4 -31.55 49.13 3.41
C ARG A 4 -30.25 49.02 2.61
N THR A 5 -29.90 50.06 1.87
CA THR A 5 -28.54 50.28 1.37
C THR A 5 -27.75 51.03 2.44
N TRP A 6 -26.78 50.38 3.09
CA TRP A 6 -25.76 51.14 3.80
C TRP A 6 -24.42 50.41 3.88
N SER A 7 -23.43 51.10 3.30
CA SER A 7 -22.05 51.20 3.77
C SER A 7 -21.14 50.00 3.63
N ARG A 8 -20.32 50.10 2.58
CA ARG A 8 -18.97 49.56 2.48
C ARG A 8 -18.16 50.02 3.69
N ASN A 9 -17.66 49.09 4.49
CA ASN A 9 -16.45 49.28 5.29
C ASN A 9 -15.56 48.03 5.14
N VAL A 10 -14.30 48.33 4.80
CA VAL A 10 -13.20 47.40 4.53
C VAL A 10 -12.83 46.66 5.82
N MET A 11 -12.80 45.33 5.78
CA MET A 11 -11.94 44.54 6.65
C MET A 11 -10.94 43.80 5.76
N ALA A 12 -9.74 44.37 5.69
CA ALA A 12 -8.56 43.66 5.24
C ALA A 12 -8.32 42.50 6.22
N GLY A 13 -8.72 41.30 5.81
CA GLY A 13 -8.40 40.07 6.51
C GLY A 13 -6.91 39.81 6.36
N VAL A 14 -6.14 40.11 7.39
CA VAL A 14 -4.76 39.67 7.56
C VAL A 14 -4.79 38.14 7.58
N ILE A 15 -4.46 37.51 6.45
CA ILE A 15 -4.06 36.10 6.47
C ILE A 15 -2.62 36.11 6.96
N LEU A 16 -2.46 35.86 8.26
CA LEU A 16 -1.20 35.44 8.85
C LEU A 16 -0.78 34.16 8.13
N ALA A 17 0.08 34.30 7.13
CA ALA A 17 0.84 33.19 6.60
C ALA A 17 1.79 32.73 7.72
N ALA A 18 1.30 31.85 8.57
CA ALA A 18 2.12 31.00 9.42
C ALA A 18 2.85 30.02 8.50
N GLY A 19 3.86 30.51 7.78
CA GLY A 19 4.86 29.68 7.15
C GLY A 19 5.69 29.07 8.27
N ILE A 20 5.26 27.89 8.73
CA ILE A 20 6.02 27.03 9.61
C ILE A 20 7.39 26.84 8.95
N GLY A 21 8.46 27.14 9.70
CA GLY A 21 9.82 27.00 9.21
C GLY A 21 10.06 25.59 8.70
N LEU A 22 10.48 25.47 7.44
CA LEU A 22 11.01 24.23 6.87
C LEU A 22 12.38 23.96 7.49
N THR A 23 12.39 23.46 8.71
CA THR A 23 13.56 22.74 9.22
C THR A 23 13.64 21.46 8.40
N GLY A 24 14.66 21.36 7.54
CA GLY A 24 14.88 20.26 6.59
C GLY A 24 15.13 18.90 7.26
N CYS A 25 14.09 18.34 7.86
CA CYS A 25 14.03 16.96 8.29
C CYS A 25 13.46 16.14 7.13
N ALA A 26 14.16 15.09 6.71
CA ALA A 26 13.64 14.18 5.68
C ALA A 26 12.36 13.50 6.18
N ASN A 27 11.37 13.35 5.30
CA ASN A 27 10.12 12.66 5.59
C ASN A 27 9.75 11.70 4.43
N VAL A 28 9.84 10.40 4.69
CA VAL A 28 9.52 9.36 3.70
C VAL A 28 8.06 9.39 3.22
N GLU A 29 7.15 9.98 4.00
CA GLU A 29 5.72 10.07 3.65
C GLU A 29 5.46 11.04 2.49
N GLU A 30 6.32 12.04 2.32
CA GLU A 30 6.25 13.04 1.25
C GLU A 30 7.12 12.64 0.03
N ALA A 31 7.95 11.61 0.19
CA ALA A 31 8.84 11.13 -0.87
C ALA A 31 8.05 10.56 -2.06
N LYS A 32 8.53 10.86 -3.27
CA LYS A 32 7.96 10.27 -4.49
C LYS A 32 8.29 8.78 -4.57
N PRO A 33 7.31 7.89 -4.81
CA PRO A 33 7.58 6.47 -4.93
C PRO A 33 8.28 6.13 -6.24
N GLU A 34 9.32 5.30 -6.15
CA GLU A 34 9.93 4.61 -7.29
C GLU A 34 9.58 3.14 -7.28
N THR A 35 9.28 2.58 -8.45
CA THR A 35 8.87 1.17 -8.56
C THR A 35 9.75 0.39 -9.52
N LYS A 36 10.06 -0.84 -9.15
CA LYS A 36 10.72 -1.81 -10.01
C LYS A 36 10.07 -3.18 -9.88
N THR A 37 9.86 -3.83 -11.01
CA THR A 37 9.30 -5.18 -11.09
C THR A 37 10.39 -6.17 -11.50
N PHE A 38 10.36 -7.35 -10.91
CA PHE A 38 11.22 -8.47 -11.24
C PHE A 38 10.36 -9.70 -11.59
N PRO A 39 10.56 -10.31 -12.77
CA PRO A 39 10.00 -11.64 -13.01
C PRO A 39 10.66 -12.63 -12.05
N PHE A 40 9.86 -13.52 -11.46
CA PHE A 40 10.37 -14.54 -10.55
C PHE A 40 9.49 -15.79 -10.55
N ASP A 41 10.06 -16.89 -11.00
CA ASP A 41 9.43 -18.21 -11.13
C ASP A 41 9.84 -19.19 -10.01
N GLY A 42 10.73 -18.75 -9.12
CA GLY A 42 11.19 -19.55 -7.98
C GLY A 42 10.11 -19.73 -6.91
N LYS A 43 10.32 -20.73 -6.04
CA LYS A 43 9.39 -21.05 -4.94
C LYS A 43 9.72 -20.35 -3.62
N THR A 44 10.92 -19.79 -3.50
CA THR A 44 11.40 -19.14 -2.28
C THR A 44 12.18 -17.89 -2.62
N LEU A 45 11.79 -16.77 -2.03
CA LEU A 45 12.46 -15.48 -2.16
C LEU A 45 13.02 -15.08 -0.80
N ASN A 46 14.32 -14.79 -0.75
CA ASN A 46 14.96 -14.18 0.40
C ASN A 46 15.13 -12.69 0.16
N VAL A 47 14.55 -11.87 1.04
CA VAL A 47 14.69 -10.41 0.99
C VAL A 47 15.76 -9.98 1.98
N THR A 48 16.82 -9.37 1.45
CA THR A 48 17.89 -8.73 2.23
C THR A 48 17.74 -7.21 2.15
N SER A 49 17.72 -6.56 3.31
CA SER A 49 17.35 -5.14 3.44
C SER A 49 18.33 -4.29 4.23
N HIS A 50 19.45 -4.84 4.72
CA HIS A 50 20.51 -4.09 5.41
C HIS A 50 20.00 -3.07 6.44
N ASP A 51 19.07 -3.52 7.29
CA ASP A 51 18.42 -2.74 8.35
C ASP A 51 17.54 -1.56 7.88
N ILE A 52 17.23 -1.49 6.58
CA ILE A 52 16.29 -0.52 6.01
C ILE A 52 14.84 -0.97 6.27
N PRO A 53 13.97 -0.08 6.78
CA PRO A 53 12.54 -0.34 6.94
C PRO A 53 11.93 -0.91 5.65
N THR A 54 11.42 -2.14 5.73
CA THR A 54 10.91 -2.86 4.55
C THR A 54 9.64 -3.60 4.91
N ASP A 55 8.53 -3.24 4.28
CA ASP A 55 7.30 -4.01 4.33
C ASP A 55 7.33 -5.17 3.34
N LEU A 56 6.87 -6.33 3.77
CA LEU A 56 6.64 -7.46 2.88
C LEU A 56 5.14 -7.73 2.85
N VAL A 57 4.55 -7.79 1.67
CA VAL A 57 3.11 -7.91 1.50
C VAL A 57 2.80 -8.96 0.45
N ALA A 58 1.93 -9.90 0.77
CA ALA A 58 1.39 -10.83 -0.22
C ALA A 58 0.29 -10.11 -1.04
N ALA A 59 0.39 -10.19 -2.37
CA ALA A 59 -0.52 -9.51 -3.29
C ALA A 59 -0.98 -10.48 -4.40
N GLU A 60 -2.10 -10.14 -5.04
CA GLU A 60 -2.60 -10.85 -6.22
C GLU A 60 -1.78 -10.45 -7.45
N ARG A 61 -0.63 -11.10 -7.62
CA ARG A 61 0.35 -10.83 -8.68
C ARG A 61 1.22 -12.04 -8.93
N GLU A 62 1.86 -12.08 -10.10
CA GLU A 62 2.77 -13.16 -10.52
C GLU A 62 4.25 -12.77 -10.45
N ASP A 63 4.53 -11.46 -10.33
CA ASP A 63 5.85 -10.87 -10.27
C ASP A 63 6.20 -10.40 -8.85
N VAL A 64 7.47 -10.07 -8.63
CA VAL A 64 7.92 -9.37 -7.42
C VAL A 64 8.00 -7.89 -7.73
N LYS A 65 7.20 -7.06 -7.06
CA LYS A 65 7.27 -5.60 -7.19
C LYS A 65 7.88 -4.99 -5.95
N VAL A 66 8.82 -4.09 -6.16
CA VAL A 66 9.41 -3.27 -5.12
C VAL A 66 9.00 -1.84 -5.35
N THR A 67 8.53 -1.18 -4.28
CA THR A 67 8.32 0.26 -4.23
C THR A 67 9.28 0.83 -3.20
N ARG A 68 10.02 1.89 -3.55
CA ARG A 68 10.87 2.66 -2.66
C ARG A 68 10.28 4.04 -2.45
N TRP A 69 10.36 4.52 -1.23
CA TRP A 69 10.23 5.92 -0.87
C TRP A 69 11.58 6.32 -0.30
N PHE A 70 12.20 7.34 -0.87
CA PHE A 70 13.49 7.85 -0.42
C PHE A 70 13.40 9.36 -0.45
N ASP A 71 13.52 9.98 0.72
CA ASP A 71 13.69 11.42 0.84
C ASP A 71 15.12 11.75 1.27
N VAL A 72 15.77 12.61 0.49
CA VAL A 72 17.11 13.14 0.77
C VAL A 72 16.99 14.60 1.17
N GLY A 73 17.61 14.96 2.30
CA GLY A 73 17.74 16.37 2.68
C GLY A 73 18.49 17.20 1.62
N ILE A 74 18.27 18.52 1.62
CA ILE A 74 18.87 19.44 0.65
C ILE A 74 20.41 19.27 0.63
N GLY A 75 20.97 18.95 -0.55
CA GLY A 75 22.41 18.82 -0.78
C GLY A 75 23.01 17.41 -0.56
N ALA A 76 22.16 16.41 -0.30
CA ALA A 76 22.53 15.01 -0.24
C ALA A 76 22.21 14.27 -1.56
N ASP A 77 23.03 13.26 -1.86
CA ASP A 77 22.83 12.37 -3.00
C ASP A 77 22.32 11.01 -2.49
N GLU A 78 21.36 10.42 -3.22
CA GLU A 78 20.87 9.08 -2.94
C GLU A 78 21.76 8.02 -3.59
N GLU A 79 22.16 7.02 -2.81
CA GLU A 79 22.81 5.81 -3.32
C GLU A 79 21.86 4.64 -3.13
N THR A 80 21.33 4.08 -4.22
CA THR A 80 20.38 2.98 -4.13
C THR A 80 20.74 1.87 -5.10
N SER A 81 20.59 0.63 -4.64
CA SER A 81 20.68 -0.52 -5.52
C SER A 81 19.67 -1.58 -5.12
N TRP A 82 19.06 -2.19 -6.13
CA TRP A 82 18.05 -3.23 -5.93
C TRP A 82 18.08 -4.22 -7.08
N SER A 83 18.33 -5.47 -6.71
CA SER A 83 18.53 -6.56 -7.66
C SER A 83 17.92 -7.86 -7.16
N LEU A 84 17.37 -8.65 -8.09
CA LEU A 84 16.91 -10.00 -7.83
C LEU A 84 17.83 -10.96 -8.57
N LYS A 85 18.56 -11.80 -7.82
CA LYS A 85 19.46 -12.82 -8.39
C LYS A 85 19.37 -14.10 -7.56
N LYS A 86 19.19 -15.24 -8.23
CA LYS A 86 19.17 -16.58 -7.59
C LYS A 86 18.22 -16.67 -6.39
N GLY A 87 17.04 -16.04 -6.47
CA GLY A 87 16.05 -16.02 -5.39
C GLY A 87 16.40 -15.11 -4.21
N ILE A 88 17.40 -14.24 -4.34
CA ILE A 88 17.75 -13.21 -3.37
C ILE A 88 17.36 -11.86 -3.96
N LEU A 89 16.44 -11.16 -3.30
CA LEU A 89 16.14 -9.76 -3.55
C LEU A 89 16.96 -8.93 -2.57
N ASP A 90 17.99 -8.28 -3.09
CA ASP A 90 18.89 -7.42 -2.31
C ASP A 90 18.48 -5.97 -2.49
N LEU A 91 18.17 -5.30 -1.38
CA LEU A 91 17.72 -3.91 -1.30
C LEU A 91 18.74 -3.10 -0.51
N GLN A 92 19.42 -2.19 -1.18
CA GLN A 92 20.41 -1.30 -0.58
C GLN A 92 20.00 0.14 -0.79
N ALA A 93 20.21 0.93 0.25
CA ALA A 93 20.04 2.37 0.24
C ALA A 93 21.09 2.96 1.19
N ALA A 94 21.71 4.04 0.78
CA ALA A 94 22.61 4.84 1.58
C ALA A 94 22.47 6.31 1.19
N CYS A 95 22.87 7.17 2.11
CA CYS A 95 23.06 8.59 1.85
C CYS A 95 24.51 8.96 2.10
N SER A 96 25.04 9.84 1.26
CA SER A 96 26.32 10.48 1.53
C SER A 96 26.14 11.65 2.51
N LYS A 97 27.20 11.95 3.29
CA LYS A 97 27.34 13.14 4.18
C LYS A 97 26.54 13.08 5.51
N ILE A 98 26.42 14.22 6.19
CA ILE A 98 25.75 14.44 7.51
C ILE A 98 24.22 14.55 7.34
N ALA A 99 23.67 14.04 6.23
CA ALA A 99 22.27 14.21 5.94
C ALA A 99 21.42 13.20 6.72
N ASN A 100 20.34 13.70 7.33
CA ASN A 100 19.24 12.84 7.76
C ASN A 100 18.50 12.41 6.49
N CYS A 101 18.47 11.11 6.23
CA CYS A 101 17.69 10.53 5.14
C CYS A 101 16.68 9.57 5.70
N ASP A 102 15.52 9.50 5.04
CA ASP A 102 14.48 8.56 5.39
C ASP A 102 14.17 7.70 4.16
N VAL A 103 14.23 6.38 4.35
CA VAL A 103 14.08 5.41 3.28
C VAL A 103 13.24 4.22 3.75
N ARG A 104 12.27 3.86 2.90
CA ARG A 104 11.41 2.70 3.11
C ARG A 104 11.25 1.92 1.82
N PHE A 105 11.19 0.61 1.94
CA PHE A 105 10.76 -0.28 0.86
C PHE A 105 9.42 -0.94 1.18
N ARG A 106 8.67 -1.26 0.14
CA ARG A 106 7.57 -2.21 0.17
C ARG A 106 7.77 -3.23 -0.94
N VAL A 107 7.79 -4.50 -0.57
CA VAL A 107 7.89 -5.62 -1.50
C VAL A 107 6.54 -6.32 -1.55
N GLU A 108 5.92 -6.30 -2.72
CA GLU A 108 4.74 -7.09 -3.01
C GLU A 108 5.14 -8.38 -3.70
N VAL A 109 4.69 -9.52 -3.18
CA VAL A 109 5.02 -10.86 -3.69
C VAL A 109 3.76 -11.66 -4.04
N PRO A 110 3.87 -12.65 -4.94
CA PRO A 110 2.80 -13.60 -5.19
C PRO A 110 2.39 -14.33 -3.91
N LYS A 111 1.09 -14.57 -3.74
CA LYS A 111 0.56 -15.34 -2.61
C LYS A 111 1.04 -16.78 -2.57
N SER A 112 1.64 -17.37 -3.59
CA SER A 112 2.16 -18.74 -3.50
C SER A 112 3.59 -18.82 -2.97
N LEU A 113 4.26 -17.67 -2.81
CA LEU A 113 5.70 -17.62 -2.63
C LEU A 113 6.11 -17.72 -1.16
N LYS A 114 7.06 -18.62 -0.86
CA LYS A 114 7.70 -18.64 0.47
C LYS A 114 8.68 -17.47 0.57
N VAL A 115 8.51 -16.62 1.58
CA VAL A 115 9.41 -15.47 1.77
C VAL A 115 10.27 -15.65 3.02
N LEU A 116 11.54 -15.29 2.87
CA LEU A 116 12.49 -15.15 3.96
C LEU A 116 12.86 -13.67 4.11
N ARG A 117 13.12 -13.24 5.34
CA ARG A 117 13.77 -11.99 5.67
C ARG A 117 15.13 -12.30 6.26
N ASN A 118 16.20 -11.91 5.58
CA ASN A 118 17.58 -12.17 6.01
C ASN A 118 17.78 -13.66 6.40
N GLY A 119 17.28 -14.57 5.55
CA GLY A 119 17.37 -16.02 5.76
C GLY A 119 16.36 -16.63 6.75
N ARG A 120 15.56 -15.82 7.46
CA ARG A 120 14.54 -16.31 8.39
C ARG A 120 13.16 -16.33 7.76
N ALA A 121 12.39 -17.38 7.99
CA ALA A 121 11.03 -17.48 7.46
C ALA A 121 10.15 -16.36 8.00
N THR A 122 9.33 -15.78 7.13
CA THR A 122 8.30 -14.81 7.52
C THR A 122 6.95 -15.52 7.67
N ASP A 123 6.04 -14.87 8.38
CA ASP A 123 4.64 -15.28 8.49
C ASP A 123 3.80 -14.76 7.31
N LEU A 124 4.44 -14.31 6.23
CA LEU A 124 3.75 -14.04 4.97
C LEU A 124 3.13 -15.34 4.52
N LYS A 125 1.86 -15.50 4.86
CA LYS A 125 1.12 -16.71 4.52
C LYS A 125 0.95 -16.69 3.02
N GLY A 126 1.87 -17.40 2.37
CA GLY A 126 1.65 -17.84 1.02
C GLY A 126 0.36 -18.64 1.05
N ALA A 127 -0.72 -18.12 0.48
CA ALA A 127 -2.02 -18.76 0.44
C ALA A 127 -1.83 -20.19 -0.08
N LYS A 128 -2.09 -21.16 0.80
CA LYS A 128 -2.60 -22.45 0.34
C LYS A 128 -3.88 -22.12 -0.40
N THR A 129 -3.89 -22.27 -1.71
CA THR A 129 -5.10 -22.26 -2.51
C THR A 129 -6.04 -23.34 -1.96
N LYS A 130 -7.06 -22.94 -1.20
CA LYS A 130 -8.30 -23.71 -1.19
C LYS A 130 -9.07 -23.16 -2.37
N ALA A 131 -9.18 -23.95 -3.43
CA ALA A 131 -10.08 -23.66 -4.53
C ALA A 131 -11.40 -23.14 -3.94
N ALA A 132 -11.77 -21.92 -4.30
CA ALA A 132 -13.10 -21.41 -4.01
C ALA A 132 -14.05 -22.42 -4.67
N GLY A 133 -14.66 -23.26 -3.83
CA GLY A 133 -15.71 -24.16 -4.27
C GLY A 133 -16.73 -23.31 -4.99
N VAL A 134 -16.99 -23.67 -6.25
CA VAL A 134 -18.15 -23.21 -6.99
C VAL A 134 -19.35 -23.41 -6.07
N MET A 135 -19.85 -22.34 -5.46
CA MET A 135 -21.18 -22.34 -4.87
C MET A 135 -22.13 -22.43 -6.06
N ARG A 136 -22.40 -23.66 -6.49
CA ARG A 136 -23.49 -23.92 -7.42
C ARG A 136 -24.75 -23.44 -6.71
N SER A 137 -25.27 -22.32 -7.18
CA SER A 137 -26.55 -21.77 -6.74
C SER A 137 -27.60 -22.87 -6.92
N ALA A 138 -28.04 -23.48 -5.81
CA ALA A 138 -29.16 -24.39 -5.84
C ALA A 138 -30.41 -23.52 -5.97
N THR A 139 -30.92 -23.41 -7.20
CA THR A 139 -32.26 -22.89 -7.44
C THR A 139 -33.25 -23.77 -6.68
N VAL A 140 -33.82 -23.25 -5.60
CA VAL A 140 -34.94 -23.89 -4.91
C VAL A 140 -36.17 -23.73 -5.81
N PRO A 141 -36.81 -24.82 -6.26
CA PRO A 141 -38.09 -24.70 -6.94
C PRO A 141 -39.13 -24.32 -5.88
N VAL A 142 -39.68 -23.10 -5.97
CA VAL A 142 -40.92 -22.78 -5.26
C VAL A 142 -42.04 -23.55 -5.94
N ALA A 143 -42.38 -24.69 -5.36
CA ALA A 143 -43.57 -25.44 -5.68
C ALA A 143 -44.80 -24.59 -5.29
N GLY A 144 -45.67 -24.31 -6.28
CA GLY A 144 -46.99 -23.74 -6.06
C GLY A 144 -47.96 -24.77 -5.45
N SER A 145 -48.89 -24.29 -4.61
CA SER A 145 -50.00 -25.03 -3.97
C SER A 145 -50.48 -24.25 -2.73
N TRP A 146 -51.73 -23.94 -2.38
CA TRP A 146 -53.07 -24.10 -2.95
C TRP A 146 -53.97 -23.00 -2.37
N ASN A 147 -54.98 -22.64 -3.16
CA ASN A 147 -56.16 -21.87 -2.81
C ASN A 147 -57.02 -22.60 -1.75
N GLN A 148 -57.38 -21.95 -0.64
CA GLN A 148 -58.55 -22.25 0.19
C GLN A 148 -59.03 -20.89 0.74
N GLY A 149 -60.26 -20.44 0.58
CA GLY A 149 -61.51 -21.18 0.58
C GLY A 149 -62.38 -20.55 1.67
N THR A 150 -63.38 -19.79 1.24
CA THR A 150 -64.39 -19.07 2.01
C THR A 150 -65.07 -19.89 3.11
N GLY A 151 -65.40 -19.23 4.23
CA GLY A 151 -66.56 -19.59 5.05
C GLY A 151 -66.32 -19.54 6.55
N HIS A 152 -66.68 -18.44 7.21
CA HIS A 152 -67.03 -18.45 8.63
C HIS A 152 -68.44 -17.90 8.81
N ARG A 153 -69.25 -18.75 9.43
CA ARG A 153 -70.65 -18.62 9.81
C ARG A 153 -70.65 -18.29 11.30
N ALA A 154 -71.26 -17.18 11.69
CA ALA A 154 -71.92 -16.94 12.98
C ALA A 154 -72.82 -15.72 12.82
#